data_AF-A0A846D0K2-F1
#
_entry.id   AF-A0A846D0K2-F1
#
_cell.length_a   1.000
_cell.length_b   1.000
_cell.length_c   1.000
_cell.angle_alpha   90.00
_cell.angle_beta   90.00
_cell.angle_gamma   90.00
#
_symmetry.space_group_name_H-M   'P 1'
#
loop_
_entity.id
_entity.type
_entity.pdbx_description
1 polymer ?
#
loop_
_entity_poly.entity_id
_entity_poly.type
_entity_poly.pdbx_seq_one_letter_code
_entity_poly.pdbx_strand_id
1 'polypeptide(L)'
;MFGKRFCNYTGFSGDWLFVCPNAQLHHQLNLYPGLSLKLPGLSITLNAYLNLLLMCAGIGSPGTLAEVFRGYWGDSQAPQLLDDEEVVRGIPLPPIKGSFFRLAGGKGFQRPFELATLRLRNMTEVLSHWNTYVPNGAYLTQRGGTFLFDSQGKLLYEYRDGGL
;
A
#
# COMPACT_ATOMS: atom_id res chain seq x y z
N MET A 1 -12.63 -13.46 6.24
CA MET A 1 -11.76 -12.86 7.28
C MET A 1 -10.53 -12.28 6.59
N PHE A 2 -10.18 -11.02 6.90
CA PHE A 2 -9.07 -10.24 6.33
C PHE A 2 -7.83 -11.09 5.97
N GLY A 3 -7.24 -11.75 6.97
CA GLY A 3 -5.96 -12.45 6.81
C GLY A 3 -5.98 -13.58 5.79
N LYS A 4 -7.08 -14.36 5.74
CA LYS A 4 -7.21 -15.44 4.76
C LYS A 4 -7.19 -14.91 3.32
N ARG A 5 -7.85 -13.78 3.08
CA ARG A 5 -7.90 -13.19 1.74
C ARG A 5 -6.58 -12.55 1.34
N PHE A 6 -5.92 -11.87 2.27
CA PHE A 6 -4.57 -11.35 2.08
C PHE A 6 -3.59 -12.47 1.67
N CYS A 7 -3.56 -13.58 2.40
CA CYS A 7 -2.73 -14.75 2.06
C CYS A 7 -3.07 -15.31 0.68
N ASN A 8 -4.36 -15.53 0.38
CA ASN A 8 -4.77 -16.08 -0.91
C ASN A 8 -4.42 -15.17 -2.10
N TYR A 9 -4.52 -13.85 -1.92
CA TYR A 9 -4.23 -12.88 -2.98
C TYR A 9 -2.73 -12.69 -3.20
N THR A 10 -1.94 -12.65 -2.13
CA THR A 10 -0.50 -12.36 -2.18
C THR A 10 0.38 -13.61 -2.28
N GLY A 11 -0.17 -14.79 -1.97
CA GLY A 11 0.61 -16.01 -1.77
C GLY A 11 1.36 -16.05 -0.43
N PHE A 12 1.16 -15.08 0.47
CA PHE A 12 1.82 -15.04 1.77
C PHE A 12 1.36 -16.19 2.67
N SER A 13 2.31 -16.87 3.33
CA SER A 13 1.99 -17.98 4.22
C SER A 13 1.16 -17.54 5.42
N GLY A 14 0.02 -18.22 5.64
CA GLY A 14 -0.83 -17.97 6.80
C GLY A 14 -0.15 -18.27 8.12
N ASP A 15 0.86 -19.16 8.14
CA ASP A 15 1.59 -19.53 9.36
C ASP A 15 2.45 -18.39 9.90
N TRP A 16 2.75 -17.41 9.05
CA TRP A 16 3.53 -16.22 9.41
C TRP A 16 2.66 -14.98 9.57
N LEU A 17 1.33 -15.12 9.48
CA LEU A 17 0.39 -14.02 9.60
C LEU A 17 -0.28 -14.04 10.97
N PHE A 18 -0.10 -12.95 11.71
CA PHE A 18 -0.88 -12.69 12.93
C PHE A 18 -1.82 -11.51 12.72
N VAL A 19 -3.11 -11.71 13.02
CA VAL A 19 -4.13 -10.66 12.90
C VAL A 19 -4.52 -10.19 14.30
N CYS A 20 -4.11 -8.98 14.66
CA CYS A 20 -4.59 -8.31 15.87
C CYS A 20 -6.02 -7.77 15.62
N PRO A 21 -7.02 -8.11 16.46
CA PRO A 21 -8.39 -7.65 16.28
C PRO A 21 -8.57 -6.15 16.60
N ASN A 22 -7.63 -5.54 17.32
CA ASN A 22 -7.64 -4.13 17.71
C ASN A 22 -6.30 -3.46 17.38
N ALA A 23 -6.26 -2.13 17.44
CA ALA A 23 -5.05 -1.34 17.19
C ALA A 23 -4.08 -1.30 18.40
N GLN A 24 -4.20 -2.21 19.37
CA GLN A 24 -3.42 -2.15 20.62
C GLN A 24 -1.91 -2.25 20.34
N LEU A 25 -1.50 -3.18 19.48
CA LEU A 25 -0.10 -3.34 19.11
C LEU A 25 0.43 -2.08 18.40
N HIS A 26 -0.38 -1.46 17.54
CA HIS A 26 -0.04 -0.21 16.85
C HIS A 26 0.24 0.92 17.85
N HIS A 27 -0.61 1.07 18.86
CA HIS A 27 -0.44 2.05 19.94
C HIS A 27 0.77 1.75 20.83
N GLN A 28 0.96 0.49 21.24
CA GLN A 28 2.09 0.08 22.07
C GLN A 28 3.43 0.32 21.37
N LEU A 29 3.46 0.08 20.05
CA LEU A 29 4.62 0.36 19.23
C LEU A 29 4.75 1.84 18.87
N ASN A 30 3.89 2.74 19.34
CA ASN A 30 3.91 4.18 19.03
C ASN A 30 4.10 4.48 17.53
N LEU A 31 3.32 3.80 16.70
CA LEU A 31 3.30 3.99 15.25
C LEU A 31 2.42 5.20 14.87
N TYR A 32 2.61 5.75 13.67
CA TYR A 32 1.88 6.93 13.24
C TYR A 32 0.37 6.66 13.18
N PRO A 33 -0.45 7.40 13.96
CA PRO A 33 -1.87 7.13 14.12
C PRO A 33 -2.71 7.49 12.90
N GLY A 34 -2.11 8.13 11.89
CA GLY A 34 -2.82 8.61 10.71
C GLY A 34 -3.29 10.05 10.82
N LEU A 35 -3.67 10.63 9.68
CA LEU A 35 -4.39 11.89 9.66
C LEU A 35 -5.76 11.71 10.30
N SER A 36 -6.06 12.52 11.31
CA SER A 36 -7.27 12.41 12.13
C SER A 36 -8.01 13.74 12.24
N LEU A 37 -8.27 14.41 11.10
CA LEU A 37 -9.10 15.60 11.10
C LEU A 37 -10.55 15.18 11.40
N LYS A 38 -11.13 15.83 12.41
CA LYS A 38 -12.53 15.62 12.79
C LYS A 38 -13.32 16.83 12.35
N LEU A 39 -14.07 16.68 11.26
CA LEU A 39 -15.01 17.71 10.85
C LEU A 39 -16.33 17.52 11.64
N PRO A 40 -16.79 18.55 12.37
CA PRO A 40 -18.02 18.46 13.13
C PRO A 40 -19.21 18.20 12.19
N GLY A 41 -20.09 17.28 12.58
CA GLY A 41 -21.29 16.91 11.81
C GLY A 41 -21.11 15.77 10.80
N LEU A 42 -19.89 15.27 10.58
CA LEU A 42 -19.66 14.10 9.70
C LEU A 42 -19.56 12.80 10.50
N SER A 43 -20.00 11.69 9.88
CA SER A 43 -19.84 10.35 10.47
C SER A 43 -18.36 9.96 10.57
N ILE A 44 -18.04 8.99 11.44
CA ILE A 44 -16.68 8.47 11.62
C ILE A 44 -16.12 7.95 10.30
N THR A 45 -16.93 7.18 9.56
CA THR A 45 -16.57 6.62 8.27
C THR A 45 -16.27 7.71 7.24
N LEU A 46 -17.12 8.74 7.16
CA LEU A 46 -16.91 9.82 6.19
C LEU A 46 -15.66 10.65 6.52
N ASN A 47 -15.41 10.94 7.81
CA ASN A 47 -14.16 11.56 8.24
C ASN A 47 -12.94 10.71 7.86
N ALA A 48 -12.99 9.39 8.01
CA ALA A 48 -11.90 8.50 7.63
C ALA A 48 -11.61 8.54 6.12
N TYR A 49 -12.66 8.53 5.28
CA TYR A 49 -12.49 8.69 3.83
C TYR A 49 -11.91 10.05 3.46
N LEU A 50 -12.38 11.12 4.09
CA LEU A 50 -11.81 12.46 3.85
C LEU A 50 -10.34 12.50 4.25
N ASN A 51 -9.98 11.95 5.42
CA ASN A 51 -8.58 11.86 5.85
C ASN A 51 -7.74 11.04 4.86
N LEU A 52 -8.27 9.93 4.32
CA LEU A 52 -7.59 9.16 3.27
C LEU A 52 -7.37 10.00 2.00
N LEU A 53 -8.39 10.72 1.54
CA LEU A 53 -8.29 11.56 0.34
C LEU A 53 -7.27 12.69 0.52
N LEU A 54 -7.27 13.35 1.68
CA LEU A 54 -6.29 14.39 2.01
C LEU A 54 -4.87 13.81 2.07
N MET A 55 -4.71 12.60 2.62
CA MET A 55 -3.43 11.89 2.63
C MET A 55 -2.95 11.52 1.22
N CYS A 56 -3.85 11.05 0.34
CA CYS A 56 -3.54 10.82 -1.07
C CYS A 56 -3.16 12.12 -1.79
N ALA A 57 -3.70 13.27 -1.38
CA ALA A 57 -3.30 14.59 -1.86
C ALA A 57 -1.98 15.10 -1.23
N GLY A 58 -1.33 14.31 -0.35
CA GLY A 58 -0.06 14.63 0.29
C GLY A 58 -0.15 15.28 1.67
N ILE A 59 -1.36 15.51 2.20
CA ILE A 59 -1.56 16.10 3.53
C ILE A 59 -1.32 15.04 4.61
N GLY A 60 -0.31 15.22 5.45
CA GLY A 60 0.05 14.25 6.49
C GLY A 60 0.75 12.99 5.96
N SER A 61 1.30 13.05 4.73
CA SER A 61 2.17 12.02 4.14
C SER A 61 3.15 12.68 3.13
N PRO A 62 4.23 13.33 3.62
CA PRO A 62 5.09 14.20 2.80
C PRO A 62 6.00 13.43 1.83
N GLY A 63 5.70 13.48 0.54
CA GLY A 63 6.41 12.73 -0.51
C GLY A 63 5.51 11.81 -1.33
N THR A 64 4.28 11.56 -0.85
CA THR A 64 3.22 10.81 -1.57
C THR A 64 3.04 11.26 -3.03
N LEU A 65 2.95 12.56 -3.29
CA LEU A 65 2.78 13.06 -4.66
C LEU A 65 4.02 12.80 -5.53
N ALA A 66 5.22 12.95 -4.97
CA ALA A 66 6.46 12.62 -5.67
C ALA A 66 6.51 11.12 -6.03
N GLU A 67 6.09 10.25 -5.12
CA GLU A 67 5.98 8.81 -5.35
C GLU A 67 4.90 8.44 -6.38
N VAL A 68 3.82 9.21 -6.45
CA VAL A 68 2.81 9.08 -7.51
C VAL A 68 3.42 9.46 -8.85
N PHE A 69 4.08 10.61 -8.95
CA PHE A 69 4.76 11.06 -10.17
C PHE A 69 5.85 10.07 -10.61
N ARG A 70 6.65 9.55 -9.68
CA ARG A 70 7.65 8.50 -9.96
C ARG A 70 7.02 7.25 -10.56
N GLY A 71 5.82 6.89 -10.11
CA GLY A 71 5.09 5.75 -10.68
C GLY A 71 4.63 5.96 -12.12
N TYR A 72 4.30 7.20 -12.50
CA TYR A 72 3.92 7.55 -13.87
C TYR A 72 5.11 7.78 -14.78
N TRP A 73 6.18 8.42 -14.29
CA TRP A 73 7.35 8.79 -15.07
C TRP A 73 8.40 7.67 -15.18
N GLY A 74 8.39 6.72 -14.24
CA GLY A 74 9.45 5.73 -14.11
C GLY A 74 10.63 6.26 -13.29
N ASP A 75 11.59 5.38 -13.05
CA ASP A 75 12.78 5.63 -12.25
C ASP A 75 13.95 4.81 -12.80
N SER A 76 14.97 5.51 -13.31
CA SER A 76 16.14 4.88 -13.95
C SER A 76 17.10 4.23 -12.96
N GLN A 77 17.00 4.57 -11.66
CA GLN A 77 17.81 3.98 -10.60
C GLN A 77 17.14 2.76 -9.96
N ALA A 78 15.82 2.59 -10.17
CA ALA A 78 15.06 1.47 -9.64
C ALA A 78 15.05 0.30 -10.65
N PRO A 79 15.04 -0.96 -10.16
CA PRO A 79 14.92 -2.12 -11.04
C PRO A 79 13.55 -2.19 -11.72
N GLN A 80 13.51 -2.90 -12.84
CA GLN A 80 12.28 -3.23 -13.55
C GLN A 80 11.36 -4.07 -12.65
N LEU A 81 10.04 -3.81 -12.68
CA LEU A 81 9.08 -4.42 -11.75
C LEU A 81 8.24 -5.55 -12.38
N LEU A 82 8.02 -5.50 -13.69
CA LEU A 82 7.26 -6.45 -14.48
C LEU A 82 8.19 -7.08 -15.52
N ASP A 83 8.22 -8.40 -15.60
CA ASP A 83 8.91 -9.04 -16.71
C ASP A 83 8.20 -8.79 -18.04
N ASP A 84 8.94 -8.83 -19.15
CA ASP A 84 8.37 -8.58 -20.47
C ASP A 84 7.26 -9.58 -20.85
N GLU A 85 7.36 -10.80 -20.34
CA GLU A 85 6.39 -11.87 -20.57
C GLU A 85 5.26 -11.88 -19.54
N GLU A 86 5.38 -11.13 -18.45
CA GLU A 86 4.35 -11.03 -17.43
C GLU A 86 3.12 -10.31 -17.99
N VAL A 87 1.93 -10.84 -17.69
CA VAL A 87 0.67 -10.20 -18.07
C VAL A 87 -0.03 -9.72 -16.81
N VAL A 88 -0.10 -8.40 -16.66
CA VAL A 88 -0.87 -7.78 -15.58
C VAL A 88 -2.35 -7.87 -15.93
N ARG A 89 -3.10 -8.49 -15.03
CA ARG A 89 -4.56 -8.65 -15.13
C ARG A 89 -5.24 -7.98 -13.94
N GLY A 90 -6.35 -7.30 -14.21
CA GLY A 90 -7.22 -6.74 -13.17
C GLY A 90 -8.09 -5.61 -13.72
N ILE A 91 -9.40 -5.64 -13.44
CA ILE A 91 -10.34 -4.55 -13.76
C ILE A 91 -9.85 -3.27 -13.07
N PRO A 92 -9.99 -2.05 -13.63
CA PRO A 92 -10.55 -1.70 -14.93
C PRO A 92 -9.56 -1.85 -16.09
N LEU A 93 -8.35 -2.36 -15.86
CA LEU A 93 -7.34 -2.49 -16.89
C LEU A 93 -7.60 -3.73 -17.77
N PRO A 94 -7.50 -3.60 -19.11
CA PRO A 94 -7.38 -4.77 -19.95
C PRO A 94 -6.08 -5.53 -19.60
N PRO A 95 -5.95 -6.81 -19.99
CA PRO A 95 -4.69 -7.53 -19.82
C PRO A 95 -3.55 -6.80 -20.55
N ILE A 96 -2.56 -6.31 -19.80
CA ILE A 96 -1.40 -5.60 -20.33
C ILE A 96 -0.17 -6.48 -20.14
N LYS A 97 0.52 -6.79 -21.25
CA LYS A 97 1.80 -7.50 -21.22
C LYS A 97 2.93 -6.54 -20.85
N GLY A 98 3.88 -6.97 -20.01
CA GLY A 98 4.99 -6.15 -19.54
C GLY A 98 5.82 -5.55 -20.67
N SER A 99 5.93 -6.27 -21.81
CA SER A 99 6.58 -5.77 -23.02
C SER A 99 5.98 -4.49 -23.58
N PHE A 100 4.73 -4.14 -23.24
CA PHE A 100 4.10 -2.88 -23.64
C PHE A 100 4.82 -1.66 -23.05
N PHE A 101 5.27 -1.76 -21.79
CA PHE A 101 6.01 -0.68 -21.12
C PHE A 101 7.39 -0.43 -21.74
N ARG A 102 7.93 -1.40 -22.49
CA ARG A 102 9.17 -1.22 -23.27
C ARG A 102 9.05 -0.07 -24.27
N LEU A 103 7.87 0.15 -24.83
CA LEU A 103 7.63 1.25 -25.78
C LEU A 103 7.76 2.62 -25.11
N ALA A 104 7.50 2.71 -23.80
CA ALA A 104 7.54 3.95 -23.05
C ALA A 104 8.92 4.25 -22.43
N GLY A 105 9.75 3.22 -22.16
CA GLY A 105 11.02 3.43 -21.46
C GLY A 105 12.16 2.45 -21.77
N GLY A 106 11.99 1.41 -22.57
CA GLY A 106 13.06 0.42 -22.80
C GLY A 106 13.10 -0.69 -21.74
N LYS A 107 14.28 -1.05 -21.23
CA LYS A 107 14.49 -2.20 -20.33
C LYS A 107 15.51 -1.92 -19.23
N GLY A 108 15.44 -2.70 -18.15
CA GLY A 108 16.48 -2.75 -17.11
C GLY A 108 16.32 -1.70 -16.01
N PHE A 109 15.20 -0.97 -15.99
CA PHE A 109 14.84 -0.04 -14.94
C PHE A 109 13.32 0.03 -14.78
N GLN A 110 12.84 0.74 -13.75
CA GLN A 110 11.41 0.96 -13.54
C GLN A 110 10.85 1.86 -14.65
N ARG A 111 10.08 1.30 -15.57
CA ARG A 111 9.58 2.01 -16.74
C ARG A 111 8.41 2.93 -16.38
N PRO A 112 8.11 3.95 -17.21
CA PRO A 112 6.92 4.77 -17.04
C PRO A 112 5.67 3.91 -16.94
N PHE A 113 4.73 4.33 -16.07
CA PHE A 113 3.45 3.66 -15.78
C PHE A 113 3.51 2.26 -15.15
N GLU A 114 4.68 1.64 -15.04
CA GLU A 114 4.83 0.26 -14.55
C GLU A 114 4.39 0.13 -13.09
N LEU A 115 4.95 0.98 -12.22
CA LEU A 115 4.61 1.03 -10.80
C LEU A 115 3.16 1.50 -10.58
N ALA A 116 2.68 2.46 -11.37
CA ALA A 116 1.29 2.92 -11.28
C ALA A 116 0.31 1.80 -11.63
N THR A 117 0.62 0.99 -12.64
CA THR A 117 -0.19 -0.16 -13.07
C THR A 117 -0.26 -1.23 -11.98
N LEU A 118 0.89 -1.57 -11.38
CA LEU A 118 0.95 -2.51 -10.26
C LEU A 118 0.15 -2.03 -9.04
N ARG A 119 0.30 -0.75 -8.67
CA ARG A 119 -0.46 -0.14 -7.58
C ARG A 119 -1.95 -0.14 -7.88
N LEU A 120 -2.36 0.17 -9.11
CA LEU A 120 -3.76 0.13 -9.52
C LEU A 120 -4.34 -1.28 -9.43
N ARG A 121 -3.62 -2.31 -9.88
CA ARG A 121 -4.04 -3.72 -9.74
C ARG A 121 -4.36 -4.07 -8.28
N ASN A 122 -3.46 -3.71 -7.37
CA ASN A 122 -3.64 -3.98 -5.95
C ASN A 122 -4.82 -3.16 -5.37
N MET A 123 -4.96 -1.89 -5.78
CA MET A 123 -6.10 -1.06 -5.38
C MET A 123 -7.43 -1.65 -5.82
N THR A 124 -7.53 -2.20 -7.04
CA THR A 124 -8.75 -2.87 -7.49
C THR A 124 -9.14 -3.99 -6.55
N GLU A 125 -8.21 -4.88 -6.20
CA GLU A 125 -8.53 -5.99 -5.27
C GLU A 125 -9.05 -5.47 -3.94
N VAL A 126 -8.42 -4.43 -3.39
CA VAL A 126 -8.82 -3.83 -2.11
C VAL A 126 -10.20 -3.18 -2.22
N LEU A 127 -10.45 -2.40 -3.27
CA LEU A 127 -11.72 -1.70 -3.49
C LEU A 127 -12.88 -2.69 -3.75
N SER A 128 -12.65 -3.73 -4.55
CA SER A 128 -13.65 -4.77 -4.82
C SER A 128 -14.04 -5.58 -3.58
N HIS A 129 -13.17 -5.60 -2.56
CA HIS A 129 -13.38 -6.35 -1.32
C HIS A 129 -13.24 -5.48 -0.09
N TRP A 130 -13.67 -4.22 -0.20
CA TRP A 130 -13.43 -3.18 0.80
C TRP A 130 -13.78 -3.61 2.23
N ASN A 131 -14.97 -4.18 2.44
CA ASN A 131 -15.43 -4.62 3.77
C ASN A 131 -14.60 -5.77 4.37
N THR A 132 -13.85 -6.51 3.54
CA THR A 132 -12.93 -7.55 4.01
C THR A 132 -11.58 -6.96 4.41
N TYR A 133 -11.09 -5.96 3.67
CA TYR A 133 -9.79 -5.33 3.90
C TYR A 133 -9.82 -4.22 4.96
N VAL A 134 -10.93 -3.51 5.08
CA VAL A 134 -11.12 -2.37 5.98
C VAL A 134 -12.33 -2.66 6.89
N PRO A 135 -12.19 -3.56 7.88
CA PRO A 135 -13.29 -3.90 8.78
C PRO A 135 -13.68 -2.73 9.70
N ASN A 136 -12.74 -1.82 9.98
CA ASN A 136 -12.98 -0.60 10.73
C ASN A 136 -12.33 0.60 10.02
N GLY A 137 -13.16 1.50 9.50
CA GLY A 137 -12.69 2.71 8.80
C GLY A 137 -11.89 3.66 9.67
N ALA A 138 -12.03 3.61 11.01
CA ALA A 138 -11.30 4.49 11.92
C ALA A 138 -9.77 4.35 11.84
N TYR A 139 -9.26 3.25 11.29
CA TYR A 139 -7.83 2.95 11.20
C TYR A 139 -7.27 3.11 9.78
N LEU A 140 -8.06 3.63 8.84
CA LEU A 140 -7.73 3.66 7.41
C LEU A 140 -6.45 4.44 7.08
N THR A 141 -6.14 5.49 7.85
CA THR A 141 -4.97 6.35 7.63
C THR A 141 -3.76 5.96 8.49
N GLN A 142 -3.86 4.92 9.33
CA GLN A 142 -2.74 4.46 10.13
C GLN A 142 -1.60 3.98 9.24
N ARG A 143 -0.36 4.22 9.69
CA ARG A 143 0.84 3.71 9.03
C ARG A 143 1.51 2.64 9.88
N GLY A 144 2.17 1.71 9.20
CA GLY A 144 2.81 0.56 9.82
C GLY A 144 4.24 0.83 10.28
N GLY A 145 4.92 -0.24 10.64
CA GLY A 145 6.36 -0.23 10.86
C GLY A 145 6.93 -1.61 10.58
N THR A 146 8.22 -1.64 10.24
CA THR A 146 8.99 -2.85 10.03
C THR A 146 9.97 -2.98 11.17
N PHE A 147 9.99 -4.14 11.81
CA PHE A 147 10.90 -4.45 12.90
C PHE A 147 11.63 -5.74 12.57
N LEU A 148 12.95 -5.74 12.70
CA LEU A 148 13.80 -6.91 12.52
C LEU A 148 14.41 -7.28 13.86
N PHE A 149 14.24 -8.54 14.26
CA PHE A 149 14.80 -9.09 15.47
C PHE A 149 15.80 -10.19 15.12
N ASP A 150 16.83 -10.38 15.96
CA ASP A 150 17.68 -11.57 15.88
C ASP A 150 17.02 -12.80 16.52
N SER A 151 17.71 -13.94 16.48
CA SER A 151 17.23 -15.19 17.07
C SER A 151 17.09 -15.15 18.59
N GLN A 152 17.68 -14.16 19.26
CA GLN A 152 17.58 -13.94 20.71
C GLN A 152 16.47 -12.93 21.07
N GLY A 153 15.75 -12.40 20.07
CA GLY A 153 14.69 -11.41 20.25
C GLY A 153 15.22 -9.98 20.43
N LYS A 154 16.51 -9.72 20.15
CA LYS A 154 17.07 -8.37 20.16
C LYS A 154 16.67 -7.62 18.89
N LEU A 155 16.18 -6.40 19.04
CA LEU A 155 15.88 -5.51 17.92
C LEU A 155 17.18 -5.14 17.19
N LEU A 156 17.26 -5.50 15.90
CA LEU A 156 18.37 -5.16 15.01
C LEU A 156 18.07 -3.93 14.15
N TYR A 157 16.82 -3.78 13.74
CA TYR A 157 16.39 -2.67 12.90
C TYR A 157 14.92 -2.35 13.16
N GLU A 158 14.59 -1.05 13.20
CA GLU A 158 13.21 -0.58 13.15
C GLU A 158 13.07 0.51 12.10
N TYR A 159 11.94 0.46 11.40
CA TYR A 159 11.46 1.51 10.52
C TYR A 159 10.02 1.81 10.87
N ARG A 160 9.72 3.07 11.15
CA ARG A 160 8.38 3.54 11.47
C ARG A 160 7.92 4.43 10.33
N ASP A 161 6.88 4.00 9.64
CA ASP A 161 6.40 4.71 8.46
C ASP A 161 5.69 5.99 8.89
N GLY A 162 6.31 7.15 8.62
CA GLY A 162 5.73 8.47 8.83
C GLY A 162 4.91 8.98 7.63
N GLY A 163 4.79 8.17 6.58
CA GLY A 163 4.39 8.59 5.24
C GLY A 163 5.56 8.51 4.25
N LEU A 164 5.21 8.33 2.97
CA LEU A 164 6.12 8.46 1.82
C LEU A 164 6.46 9.92 1.58
#